data_AF-A0A9W7EJX4-F1
#
_entry.id   AF-A0A9W7EJX4-F1
#
_cell.length_a   1.000
_cell.length_b   1.000
_cell.length_c   1.000
_cell.angle_alpha   90.00
_cell.angle_beta   90.00
_cell.angle_gamma   90.00
#
_symmetry.space_group_name_H-M   'P 1'
#
loop_
_entity.id
_entity.type
_entity.pdbx_description
1 polymer ?
#
loop_
_entity_poly.entity_id
_entity_poly.type
_entity_poly.pdbx_seq_one_letter_code
_entity_poly.pdbx_strand_id
1 'polypeptide(L)'
;MNGSCMLIYQTLDNMDGKQARRTGSSSPLGMLFDHGCDAINSPLGSINWCVAMGIGVNQPFAVLWTLISSAIPFYFSTWEEYYTGALVLPVINGPSEGLILGASVSFFTGVFGVEAWHGYAGYDAVFAEGGVTGGVFAEHAEFVGGLFEDQSGSGFRGLKNYQLLICLAAFCAIQEAILKCASVVKTYGVKSLLNLLPFVTLLTCALTVGVYLPNSMTVNLRSFMFLFGILFVEQVTALMLAHMTLCDMMPMRVILFPAVLVAICSYCGLLSDNVDPTSWLDGTKVVLMYLGFALTFVGFKFIVVISEITECLGIYCFDIMTKRGDTVEYVKIKGGKAKATTKAASGGAEEKKVTTRKATRSSSRGRKRA
;
A
#
# COMPACT_ATOMS: atom_id res chain seq x y z
N MET A 1 8.32 14.17 -19.21
CA MET A 1 7.46 14.63 -18.10
C MET A 1 7.27 13.55 -17.04
N ASN A 2 6.92 12.30 -17.39
CA ASN A 2 6.68 11.22 -16.42
C ASN A 2 7.80 11.05 -15.37
N GLY A 3 9.05 10.87 -15.79
CA GLY A 3 10.18 10.71 -14.86
C GLY A 3 10.36 11.90 -13.91
N SER A 4 10.18 13.13 -14.40
CA SER A 4 10.20 14.33 -13.57
C SER A 4 9.09 14.34 -12.51
N CYS A 5 7.87 13.93 -12.88
CA CYS A 5 6.75 13.82 -11.94
C CYS A 5 7.01 12.79 -10.85
N MET A 6 7.63 11.65 -11.19
CA MET A 6 8.02 10.63 -10.20
C MET A 6 9.07 11.15 -9.20
N LEU A 7 10.07 11.89 -9.67
CA LEU A 7 11.09 12.48 -8.78
C LEU A 7 10.51 13.60 -7.91
N ILE A 8 9.59 14.40 -8.45
CA ILE A 8 8.86 15.42 -7.68
C ILE A 8 8.03 14.73 -6.59
N TYR A 9 7.28 13.68 -6.95
CA TYR A 9 6.52 12.88 -5.99
C TYR A 9 7.43 12.37 -4.87
N GLN A 10 8.49 11.64 -5.22
CA GLN A 10 9.45 11.09 -4.24
C GLN A 10 10.01 12.17 -3.32
N THR A 11 10.30 13.35 -3.85
CA THR A 11 10.83 14.45 -3.03
C THR A 11 9.78 14.99 -2.07
N LEU A 12 8.55 15.23 -2.54
CA LEU A 12 7.47 15.79 -1.74
C LEU A 12 7.00 14.82 -0.66
N ASP A 13 6.93 13.53 -0.98
CA ASP A 13 6.61 12.44 -0.08
C ASP A 13 7.63 12.38 1.07
N ASN A 14 8.93 12.28 0.77
CA ASN A 14 10.00 12.29 1.77
C ASN A 14 10.12 13.58 2.61
N MET A 15 9.41 14.65 2.25
CA MET A 15 9.43 15.92 2.99
C MET A 15 8.42 15.97 4.13
N ASP A 16 7.32 15.21 4.08
CA ASP A 16 6.20 15.39 5.00
C ASP A 16 6.55 14.98 6.44
N GLY A 17 7.20 13.83 6.65
CA GLY A 17 7.61 13.33 7.96
C GLY A 17 8.74 14.16 8.56
N LYS A 18 9.67 14.65 7.71
CA LYS A 18 10.71 15.61 8.15
C LYS A 18 10.07 16.90 8.64
N GLN A 19 9.09 17.40 7.90
CA GLN A 19 8.37 18.61 8.27
C GLN A 19 7.56 18.40 9.54
N ALA A 20 6.82 17.29 9.66
CA ALA A 20 6.03 16.96 10.84
C ALA A 20 6.87 16.82 12.12
N ARG A 21 8.10 16.30 12.01
CA ARG A 21 9.06 16.28 13.14
C ARG A 21 9.56 17.68 13.49
N ARG A 22 9.88 18.50 12.48
CA ARG A 22 10.35 19.88 12.68
C ARG A 22 9.29 20.77 13.34
N THR A 23 8.01 20.58 13.00
CA THR A 23 6.89 21.35 13.55
C THR A 23 6.27 20.73 14.80
N GLY A 24 6.71 19.54 15.22
CA GLY A 24 6.14 18.83 16.36
C GLY A 24 4.71 18.33 16.13
N SER A 25 4.30 18.17 14.86
CA SER A 25 2.95 17.77 14.45
C SER A 25 2.85 16.33 13.95
N SER A 26 3.75 15.46 14.41
CA SER A 26 3.70 14.02 14.09
C SER A 26 2.47 13.37 14.74
N SER A 27 1.75 12.55 14.01
CA SER A 27 0.55 11.86 14.51
C SER A 27 0.38 10.47 13.88
N PRO A 28 -0.31 9.52 14.55
CA PRO A 28 -0.69 8.24 13.95
C PRO A 28 -1.50 8.42 12.66
N LEU A 29 -2.41 9.39 12.62
CA LEU A 29 -3.17 9.70 11.40
C LEU A 29 -2.25 10.06 10.23
N GLY A 30 -1.22 10.87 10.48
CA GLY A 30 -0.22 11.23 9.46
C GLY A 30 0.52 10.00 8.93
N MET A 31 0.98 9.12 9.82
CA MET A 31 1.66 7.87 9.44
C MET A 31 0.76 6.94 8.60
N LEU A 32 -0.53 6.84 8.94
CA LEU A 32 -1.50 6.07 8.15
C LEU A 32 -1.71 6.66 6.75
N PHE A 33 -1.75 7.98 6.64
CA PHE A 33 -1.92 8.67 5.35
C PHE A 33 -0.68 8.51 4.46
N ASP A 34 0.51 8.71 5.01
CA ASP A 34 1.80 8.53 4.33
C ASP A 34 1.86 7.14 3.66
N HIS A 35 1.78 6.09 4.47
CA HIS A 35 1.77 4.70 3.99
C HIS A 35 0.59 4.35 3.09
N GLY A 36 -0.60 4.91 3.36
CA GLY A 36 -1.78 4.67 2.55
C GLY A 36 -1.66 5.27 1.15
N CYS A 37 -1.16 6.49 1.05
CA CYS A 37 -0.88 7.18 -0.21
C CYS A 37 0.20 6.46 -1.01
N ASP A 38 1.29 6.06 -0.36
CA ASP A 38 2.35 5.26 -0.97
C ASP A 38 1.84 3.91 -1.49
N ALA A 39 0.99 3.23 -0.72
CA ALA A 39 0.38 1.97 -1.15
C ALA A 39 -0.53 2.14 -2.37
N ILE A 40 -1.26 3.26 -2.47
CA ILE A 40 -2.09 3.59 -3.64
C ILE A 40 -1.21 3.90 -4.85
N ASN A 41 -0.09 4.60 -4.63
CA ASN A 41 0.83 4.96 -5.70
C ASN A 41 1.68 3.80 -6.21
N SER A 42 1.96 2.78 -5.41
CA SER A 42 2.72 1.60 -5.84
C SER A 42 2.18 0.92 -7.13
N PRO A 43 0.89 0.51 -7.22
CA PRO A 43 0.34 -0.06 -8.45
C PRO A 43 0.27 0.95 -9.60
N LEU A 44 0.07 2.25 -9.33
CA LEU A 44 0.10 3.30 -10.35
C LEU A 44 1.52 3.49 -10.91
N GLY A 45 2.55 3.38 -10.06
CA GLY A 45 3.95 3.37 -10.44
C GLY A 45 4.27 2.21 -11.38
N SER A 46 3.75 1.02 -11.08
CA SER A 46 3.87 -0.15 -11.97
C SER A 46 3.20 0.06 -13.35
N ILE A 47 2.05 0.75 -13.39
CA ILE A 47 1.43 1.16 -14.66
C ILE A 47 2.35 2.12 -15.43
N ASN A 48 2.94 3.11 -14.75
CA ASN A 48 3.88 4.04 -15.36
C ASN A 48 5.12 3.33 -15.93
N TRP A 49 5.62 2.29 -15.27
CA TRP A 49 6.69 1.45 -15.77
C TRP A 49 6.29 0.69 -17.04
N CYS A 50 5.11 0.07 -17.03
CA CYS A 50 4.58 -0.64 -18.20
C CYS A 50 4.47 0.30 -19.41
N VAL A 51 3.88 1.49 -19.19
CA VAL A 51 3.73 2.51 -20.25
C VAL A 51 5.08 3.00 -20.76
N ALA A 52 6.04 3.26 -19.86
CA ALA A 52 7.38 3.69 -20.27
C ALA A 52 8.12 2.61 -21.07
N MET A 53 7.92 1.33 -20.78
CA MET A 53 8.56 0.23 -21.50
C MET A 53 7.77 -0.29 -22.70
N GLY A 54 6.57 0.22 -22.98
CA GLY A 54 5.71 -0.31 -24.06
C GLY A 54 5.06 -1.65 -23.78
N ILE A 55 4.99 -2.04 -22.50
CA ILE A 55 4.39 -3.31 -22.07
C ILE A 55 2.88 -3.11 -21.95
N GLY A 56 2.11 -3.98 -22.60
CA GLY A 56 0.65 -3.87 -22.61
C GLY A 56 -0.05 -5.22 -22.52
N VAL A 57 -1.27 -5.25 -23.05
CA VAL A 57 -2.17 -6.42 -23.03
C VAL A 57 -1.58 -7.66 -23.71
N ASN A 58 -0.62 -7.49 -24.62
CA ASN A 58 0.05 -8.58 -25.31
C ASN A 58 1.16 -9.24 -24.47
N GLN A 59 1.52 -8.65 -23.32
CA GLN A 59 2.53 -9.19 -22.41
C GLN A 59 2.00 -9.26 -20.96
N PRO A 60 0.88 -9.98 -20.72
CA PRO A 60 0.17 -9.94 -19.44
C PRO A 60 1.04 -10.38 -18.25
N PHE A 61 1.93 -11.35 -18.44
CA PHE A 61 2.87 -11.80 -17.40
C PHE A 61 3.92 -10.74 -17.06
N ALA A 62 4.41 -9.99 -18.05
CA ALA A 62 5.34 -8.88 -17.78
C ALA A 62 4.65 -7.79 -16.94
N VAL A 63 3.40 -7.48 -17.24
CA VAL A 63 2.59 -6.54 -16.42
C VAL A 63 2.41 -7.06 -14.99
N LEU A 64 2.05 -8.34 -14.84
CA LEU A 64 1.90 -8.95 -13.52
C LEU A 64 3.19 -8.90 -12.70
N TRP A 65 4.33 -9.21 -13.32
CA TRP A 65 5.63 -9.15 -12.65
C TRP A 65 6.05 -7.74 -12.27
N THR A 66 5.74 -6.72 -13.06
CA THR A 66 5.99 -5.32 -12.65
C THR A 66 5.22 -4.95 -11.39
N LEU A 67 3.94 -5.33 -11.29
CA LEU A 67 3.11 -5.11 -10.10
C LEU A 67 3.65 -5.83 -8.86
N ILE A 68 3.99 -7.11 -9.00
CA ILE A 68 4.47 -7.93 -7.87
C ILE A 68 5.83 -7.42 -7.39
N SER A 69 6.73 -7.07 -8.32
CA SER A 69 8.08 -6.61 -7.99
C SER A 69 8.08 -5.24 -7.29
N SER A 70 7.08 -4.38 -7.53
CA SER A 70 6.92 -3.13 -6.76
C SER A 70 6.27 -3.36 -5.40
N ALA A 71 5.34 -4.31 -5.30
CA ALA A 71 4.59 -4.59 -4.08
C ALA A 71 5.46 -5.25 -2.99
N ILE A 72 6.36 -6.16 -3.37
CA ILE A 72 7.19 -6.93 -2.43
C ILE A 72 8.07 -6.00 -1.55
N PRO A 73 8.96 -5.16 -2.09
CA PRO A 73 9.86 -4.37 -1.25
C PRO A 73 9.13 -3.42 -0.31
N PHE A 74 8.04 -2.83 -0.80
CA PHE A 74 7.19 -1.94 -0.02
C PHE A 74 6.54 -2.68 1.15
N TYR A 75 5.85 -3.79 0.88
CA TYR A 75 5.15 -4.55 1.93
C TYR A 75 6.13 -5.08 2.98
N PHE A 76 7.26 -5.64 2.56
CA PHE A 76 8.26 -6.14 3.49
C PHE A 76 8.88 -5.02 4.34
N SER A 77 9.02 -3.81 3.81
CA SER A 77 9.49 -2.65 4.58
C SER A 77 8.47 -2.22 5.63
N THR A 78 7.19 -2.12 5.27
CA THR A 78 6.10 -1.83 6.21
C THR A 78 5.94 -2.94 7.26
N TRP A 79 6.17 -4.20 6.88
CA TRP A 79 6.13 -5.34 7.79
C TRP A 79 7.30 -5.36 8.77
N GLU A 80 8.50 -4.99 8.34
CA GLU A 80 9.62 -4.79 9.26
C GLU A 80 9.33 -3.65 10.23
N GLU A 81 8.74 -2.53 9.77
CA GLU A 81 8.32 -1.42 10.62
C GLU A 81 7.28 -1.85 11.68
N TYR A 82 6.30 -2.68 11.30
CA TYR A 82 5.31 -3.21 12.25
C TYR A 82 5.97 -3.86 13.48
N TYR A 83 7.09 -4.59 13.30
CA TYR A 83 7.83 -5.23 14.40
C TYR A 83 8.86 -4.33 15.07
N THR A 84 9.60 -3.55 14.29
CA THR A 84 10.73 -2.75 14.78
C THR A 84 10.29 -1.41 15.37
N GLY A 85 9.10 -0.94 15.02
CA GLY A 85 8.53 0.33 15.45
C GLY A 85 9.06 1.56 14.71
N ALA A 86 9.89 1.34 13.68
CA ALA A 86 10.40 2.40 12.83
C ALA A 86 10.72 1.86 11.44
N LEU A 87 10.43 2.65 10.41
CA LEU A 87 10.84 2.34 9.03
C LEU A 87 12.37 2.44 8.89
N VAL A 88 13.06 1.29 8.95
CA VAL A 88 14.51 1.20 8.76
C VAL A 88 14.81 0.98 7.27
N LEU A 89 15.19 2.07 6.59
CA LEU A 89 15.63 2.03 5.19
C LEU A 89 17.16 2.05 5.10
N PRO A 90 17.80 0.98 4.61
CA PRO A 90 19.21 1.02 4.25
C PRO A 90 19.46 2.01 3.10
N VAL A 91 20.74 2.37 2.89
CA VAL A 91 21.16 3.31 1.83
C VAL A 91 20.59 2.91 0.47
N ILE A 92 20.59 1.61 0.18
CA ILE A 92 19.93 1.00 -0.98
C ILE A 92 18.72 0.25 -0.47
N ASN A 93 17.52 0.70 -0.84
CA ASN A 93 16.25 0.09 -0.43
C ASN A 93 15.25 0.10 -1.59
N GLY A 94 14.34 -0.87 -1.63
CA GLY A 94 13.38 -0.98 -2.72
C GLY A 94 12.46 0.23 -2.88
N PRO A 95 11.82 0.78 -1.82
CA PRO A 95 10.92 1.93 -1.97
C PRO A 95 11.56 3.16 -2.62
N SER A 96 12.78 3.51 -2.23
CA SER A 96 13.47 4.70 -2.77
C SER A 96 14.10 4.43 -4.13
N GLU A 97 14.83 3.32 -4.28
CA GLU A 97 15.53 2.99 -5.52
C GLU A 97 14.57 2.59 -6.63
N GLY A 98 13.42 2.01 -6.29
CA GLY A 98 12.35 1.72 -7.24
C GLY A 98 11.80 2.99 -7.90
N LEU A 99 11.61 4.07 -7.17
CA LEU A 99 11.16 5.35 -7.75
C LEU A 99 12.22 5.97 -8.66
N ILE A 100 13.49 5.92 -8.26
CA ILE A 100 14.62 6.39 -9.08
C ILE A 100 14.77 5.55 -10.35
N LEU A 101 14.63 4.23 -10.24
CA LEU A 101 14.65 3.30 -11.37
C LEU A 101 13.50 3.59 -12.33
N GLY A 102 12.28 3.80 -11.82
CA GLY A 102 11.13 4.17 -12.64
C GLY A 102 11.28 5.50 -13.37
N ALA A 103 11.85 6.50 -12.70
CA ALA A 103 12.18 7.76 -13.33
C ALA A 103 13.25 7.59 -14.42
N SER A 104 14.26 6.77 -14.16
CA SER A 104 15.34 6.45 -15.11
C SER A 104 14.80 5.74 -16.35
N VAL A 105 13.92 4.76 -16.19
CA VAL A 105 13.20 4.09 -17.28
C VAL A 105 12.43 5.12 -18.11
N SER A 106 11.71 6.04 -17.46
CA SER A 106 10.94 7.08 -18.15
C SER A 106 11.81 8.05 -18.94
N PHE A 107 12.98 8.44 -18.41
CA PHE A 107 13.92 9.29 -19.14
C PHE A 107 14.59 8.55 -20.30
N PHE A 108 14.98 7.30 -20.09
CA PHE A 108 15.53 6.44 -21.14
C PHE A 108 14.55 6.31 -22.30
N THR A 109 13.27 5.98 -22.03
CA THR A 109 12.23 5.93 -23.06
C THR A 109 12.06 7.26 -23.77
N GLY A 110 12.15 8.38 -23.04
CA GLY A 110 12.04 9.72 -23.63
C GLY A 110 13.16 10.03 -24.63
N VAL A 111 14.35 9.45 -24.46
CA VAL A 111 15.52 9.69 -25.33
C VAL A 111 15.61 8.65 -26.45
N PHE A 112 15.44 7.37 -26.15
CA PHE A 112 15.69 6.26 -27.07
C PHE A 112 14.42 5.66 -27.69
N GLY A 113 13.25 6.07 -27.22
CA GLY A 113 11.96 5.53 -27.64
C GLY A 113 11.62 4.19 -26.97
N VAL A 114 10.36 3.79 -27.11
CA VAL A 114 9.84 2.53 -26.54
C VAL A 114 10.48 1.30 -27.20
N GLU A 115 10.79 1.38 -28.50
CA GLU A 115 11.36 0.26 -29.27
C GLU A 115 12.69 -0.24 -28.71
N ALA A 116 13.47 0.64 -28.06
CA ALA A 116 14.72 0.27 -27.40
C ALA A 116 14.52 -0.80 -26.31
N TRP A 117 13.34 -0.87 -25.68
CA TRP A 117 12.99 -1.88 -24.68
C TRP A 117 12.65 -3.24 -25.28
N HIS A 118 12.15 -3.26 -26.51
CA HIS A 118 11.74 -4.47 -27.22
C HIS A 118 12.88 -5.12 -28.03
N GLY A 119 14.04 -4.47 -28.10
CA GLY A 119 15.28 -5.05 -28.65
C GLY A 119 16.02 -5.97 -27.66
N TYR A 120 17.09 -6.60 -28.14
CA TYR A 120 17.93 -7.56 -27.41
C TYR A 120 19.30 -7.02 -26.99
N ALA A 121 19.62 -5.77 -27.37
CA ALA A 121 20.96 -5.21 -27.23
C ALA A 121 21.52 -5.21 -25.79
N GLY A 122 20.65 -5.08 -24.78
CA GLY A 122 21.04 -5.15 -23.37
C GLY A 122 21.35 -6.58 -22.92
N TYR A 123 20.59 -7.57 -23.41
CA TYR A 123 20.93 -8.98 -23.22
C TYR A 123 22.26 -9.30 -23.90
N ASP A 124 22.45 -8.89 -25.14
CA ASP A 124 23.71 -9.09 -25.86
C ASP A 124 24.88 -8.41 -25.15
N ALA A 125 24.72 -7.19 -24.63
CA ALA A 125 25.78 -6.52 -23.86
C ALA A 125 26.14 -7.28 -22.57
N VAL A 126 25.14 -7.72 -21.79
CA VAL A 126 25.35 -8.42 -20.51
C VAL A 126 25.96 -9.81 -20.72
N PHE A 127 25.55 -10.53 -21.77
CA PHE A 127 25.93 -11.92 -21.98
C PHE A 127 27.01 -12.14 -23.05
N ALA A 128 27.26 -11.19 -23.95
CA ALA A 128 28.37 -11.26 -24.93
C ALA A 128 29.68 -10.66 -24.40
N GLU A 129 29.66 -9.61 -23.57
CA GLU A 129 30.89 -9.05 -22.98
C GLU A 129 31.31 -9.73 -21.67
N GLY A 130 30.39 -10.41 -20.98
CA GLY A 130 30.64 -11.06 -19.68
C GLY A 130 31.41 -12.39 -19.72
N GLY A 131 31.72 -12.94 -20.90
CA GLY A 131 32.42 -14.23 -21.02
C GLY A 131 31.67 -15.45 -20.47
N VAL A 132 30.39 -15.30 -20.08
CA VAL A 132 29.55 -16.39 -19.55
C VAL A 132 28.80 -17.09 -20.69
N THR A 133 29.56 -17.52 -21.70
CA THR A 133 29.04 -18.43 -22.73
C THR A 133 29.32 -19.86 -22.28
N GLY A 134 28.43 -20.45 -21.47
CA GLY A 134 28.59 -21.87 -21.12
C GLY A 134 27.62 -22.42 -20.08
N GLY A 135 26.62 -23.18 -20.55
CA GLY A 135 25.94 -24.23 -19.79
C GLY A 135 24.85 -23.77 -18.84
N VAL A 136 25.20 -23.17 -17.70
CA VAL A 136 24.25 -23.00 -16.59
C VAL A 136 23.22 -21.90 -16.89
N PHE A 137 23.63 -20.77 -17.46
CA PHE A 137 22.69 -19.69 -17.78
C PHE A 137 21.86 -19.95 -19.04
N ALA A 138 22.29 -20.84 -19.95
CA ALA A 138 21.50 -21.17 -21.14
C ALA A 138 20.23 -21.95 -20.76
N GLU A 139 20.35 -22.93 -19.86
CA GLU A 139 19.20 -23.69 -19.32
C GLU A 139 18.26 -22.80 -18.51
N HIS A 140 18.80 -21.85 -17.73
CA HIS A 140 17.98 -20.88 -16.99
C HIS A 140 17.38 -19.81 -17.90
N ALA A 141 18.04 -19.45 -19.00
CA ALA A 141 17.52 -18.51 -19.98
C ALA A 141 16.34 -19.11 -20.76
N GLU A 142 16.33 -20.42 -21.02
CA GLU A 142 15.15 -21.12 -21.56
C GLU A 142 13.99 -21.14 -20.54
N PHE A 143 14.27 -21.44 -19.26
CA PHE A 143 13.25 -21.38 -18.20
C PHE A 143 12.68 -19.95 -18.04
N VAL A 144 13.53 -18.93 -17.97
CA VAL A 144 13.14 -17.52 -17.88
C VAL A 144 12.45 -17.06 -19.16
N GLY A 145 12.90 -17.51 -20.33
CA GLY A 145 12.23 -17.29 -21.62
C GLY A 145 10.82 -17.87 -21.65
N GLY A 146 10.64 -19.06 -21.06
CA GLY A 146 9.33 -19.69 -20.88
C GLY A 146 8.38 -18.89 -19.97
N LEU A 147 8.89 -18.13 -19.00
CA LEU A 147 8.07 -17.23 -18.17
C LEU A 147 7.50 -16.04 -18.95
N PHE A 148 8.04 -15.72 -20.12
CA PHE A 148 7.61 -14.59 -20.96
C PHE A 148 7.10 -15.01 -22.34
N GLU A 149 6.75 -16.29 -22.49
CA GLU A 149 6.40 -17.01 -23.73
C GLU A 149 5.93 -16.11 -24.90
N ASP A 150 6.80 -15.94 -25.90
CA ASP A 150 6.48 -15.39 -27.22
C ASP A 150 6.28 -16.60 -28.15
N GLN A 151 5.02 -16.95 -28.46
CA GLN A 151 4.65 -18.12 -29.29
C GLN A 151 5.00 -17.97 -30.78
N SER A 152 5.95 -17.11 -31.15
CA SER A 152 6.26 -16.79 -32.55
C SER A 152 7.09 -17.85 -33.29
N GLY A 153 7.39 -19.01 -32.70
CA GLY A 153 8.00 -20.15 -33.41
C GLY A 153 9.41 -19.91 -33.98
N SER A 154 9.99 -18.74 -33.74
CA SER A 154 11.40 -18.44 -34.02
C SER A 154 12.21 -18.79 -32.78
N GLY A 155 13.21 -19.66 -32.91
CA GLY A 155 14.00 -20.18 -31.78
C GLY A 155 14.50 -19.09 -30.82
N PHE A 156 14.78 -19.48 -29.58
CA PHE A 156 15.17 -18.59 -28.49
C PHE A 156 16.34 -17.67 -28.90
N ARG A 157 16.07 -16.37 -29.04
CA ARG A 157 17.06 -15.33 -29.40
C ARG A 157 17.59 -14.54 -28.20
N GLY A 158 17.24 -14.92 -26.97
CA GLY A 158 17.56 -14.18 -25.74
C GLY A 158 16.37 -13.40 -25.17
N LEU A 159 16.61 -12.64 -24.09
CA LEU A 159 15.59 -11.82 -23.42
C LEU A 159 15.57 -10.40 -24.02
N LYS A 160 14.37 -9.85 -24.24
CA LYS A 160 14.20 -8.43 -24.57
C LYS A 160 14.64 -7.57 -23.38
N ASN A 161 15.08 -6.34 -23.64
CA ASN A 161 15.61 -5.44 -22.61
C ASN A 161 14.62 -5.19 -21.45
N TYR A 162 13.32 -5.08 -21.72
CA TYR A 162 12.32 -4.96 -20.65
C TYR A 162 12.20 -6.24 -19.80
N GLN A 163 12.32 -7.42 -20.41
CA GLN A 163 12.26 -8.70 -19.70
C GLN A 163 13.47 -8.83 -18.77
N LEU A 164 14.66 -8.47 -19.26
CA LEU A 164 15.88 -8.45 -18.46
C LEU A 164 15.73 -7.50 -17.25
N LEU A 165 15.19 -6.30 -17.46
CA LEU A 165 14.96 -5.35 -16.37
C LEU A 165 13.96 -5.88 -15.33
N ILE A 166 12.86 -6.50 -15.77
CA ILE A 166 11.87 -7.12 -14.87
C ILE A 166 12.52 -8.25 -14.06
N CYS A 167 13.34 -9.11 -14.68
CA CYS A 167 14.06 -10.16 -13.96
C CYS A 167 15.00 -9.60 -12.90
N LEU A 168 15.76 -8.56 -13.23
CA LEU A 168 16.65 -7.90 -12.27
C LEU A 168 15.87 -7.26 -11.12
N ALA A 169 14.76 -6.57 -11.42
CA ALA A 169 13.89 -5.99 -10.40
C ALA A 169 13.27 -7.06 -9.48
N ALA A 170 12.79 -8.17 -10.05
CA ALA A 170 12.26 -9.30 -9.29
C ALA A 170 13.33 -9.94 -8.40
N PHE A 171 14.55 -10.12 -8.91
CA PHE A 171 15.68 -10.63 -8.13
C PHE A 171 15.99 -9.72 -6.92
N CYS A 172 16.10 -8.41 -7.14
CA CYS A 172 16.32 -7.44 -6.07
C CYS A 172 15.18 -7.46 -5.04
N ALA A 173 13.93 -7.54 -5.48
CA ALA A 173 12.76 -7.61 -4.60
C ALA A 173 12.75 -8.88 -3.73
N ILE A 174 13.06 -10.04 -4.33
CA ILE A 174 13.16 -11.32 -3.61
C ILE A 174 14.32 -11.28 -2.61
N GLN A 175 15.48 -10.74 -3.02
CA GLN A 175 16.62 -10.59 -2.12
C GLN A 175 16.26 -9.73 -0.90
N GLU A 176 15.61 -8.57 -1.11
CA GLU A 176 15.20 -7.69 -0.02
C GLU A 176 14.18 -8.38 0.91
N ALA A 177 13.21 -9.10 0.37
CA ALA A 177 12.25 -9.90 1.14
C ALA A 177 12.96 -10.95 2.02
N ILE A 178 13.95 -11.67 1.49
CA ILE A 178 14.73 -12.67 2.23
C ILE A 178 15.52 -12.00 3.37
N LEU A 179 16.18 -10.88 3.10
CA LEU A 179 16.98 -10.16 4.11
C LEU A 179 16.10 -9.64 5.25
N LYS A 180 14.94 -9.04 4.94
CA LYS A 180 14.00 -8.55 5.96
C LYS A 180 13.36 -9.70 6.74
N CYS A 181 12.99 -10.79 6.07
CA CYS A 181 12.58 -12.04 6.74
C CYS A 181 13.63 -12.52 7.74
N ALA A 182 14.90 -12.62 7.33
CA ALA A 182 15.98 -13.07 8.19
C ALA A 182 16.18 -12.14 9.39
N SER A 183 16.14 -10.81 9.17
CA SER A 183 16.22 -9.77 10.20
C SER A 183 15.13 -9.93 11.27
N VAL A 184 13.87 -9.99 10.84
CA VAL A 184 12.70 -10.06 11.73
C VAL A 184 12.65 -11.42 12.43
N VAL A 185 12.83 -12.53 11.73
CA VAL A 185 12.78 -13.89 12.33
C VAL A 185 13.88 -14.07 13.37
N LYS A 186 15.08 -13.53 13.14
CA LYS A 186 16.18 -13.60 14.11
C LYS A 186 15.83 -12.90 15.43
N THR A 187 15.04 -11.84 15.38
CA THR A 187 14.76 -10.97 16.55
C THR A 187 13.43 -11.32 17.22
N TYR A 188 12.39 -11.62 16.44
CA TYR A 188 11.00 -11.81 16.88
C TYR A 188 10.51 -13.27 16.73
N GLY A 189 11.33 -14.15 16.17
CA GLY A 189 11.05 -15.57 16.00
C GLY A 189 10.20 -15.92 14.78
N VAL A 190 10.14 -17.22 14.45
CA VAL A 190 9.51 -17.74 13.20
C VAL A 190 8.00 -17.47 13.13
N LYS A 191 7.32 -17.33 14.28
CA LYS A 191 5.89 -17.00 14.32
C LYS A 191 5.56 -15.68 13.64
N SER A 192 6.53 -14.76 13.53
CA SER A 192 6.35 -13.49 12.83
C SER A 192 5.95 -13.65 11.36
N LEU A 193 6.37 -14.76 10.73
CA LEU A 193 6.03 -15.06 9.33
C LEU A 193 4.52 -15.28 9.11
N LEU A 194 3.75 -15.60 10.16
CA LEU A 194 2.30 -15.73 10.04
C LEU A 194 1.63 -14.41 9.62
N ASN A 195 2.23 -13.27 9.97
CA ASN A 195 1.72 -11.95 9.57
C ASN A 195 1.97 -11.64 8.09
N LEU A 196 2.80 -12.43 7.39
CA LEU A 196 2.96 -12.35 5.94
C LEU A 196 1.88 -13.12 5.17
N LEU A 197 1.10 -13.98 5.84
CA LEU A 197 0.12 -14.85 5.19
C LEU A 197 -0.91 -14.09 4.33
N PRO A 198 -1.47 -12.93 4.75
CA PRO A 198 -2.37 -12.16 3.91
C PRO A 198 -1.73 -11.70 2.60
N PHE A 199 -0.48 -11.23 2.66
CA PHE A 199 0.23 -10.76 1.48
C PHE A 199 0.65 -11.90 0.56
N VAL A 200 1.16 -13.00 1.11
CA VAL A 200 1.46 -14.21 0.33
C VAL A 200 0.20 -14.73 -0.36
N THR A 201 -0.95 -14.71 0.34
CA THR A 201 -2.23 -15.11 -0.25
C THR A 201 -2.67 -14.18 -1.38
N LEU A 202 -2.49 -12.86 -1.23
CA LEU A 202 -2.75 -11.91 -2.31
C LEU A 202 -1.87 -12.21 -3.54
N LEU A 203 -0.57 -12.44 -3.34
CA LEU A 203 0.36 -12.75 -4.42
C LEU A 203 0.01 -14.07 -5.12
N THR A 204 -0.27 -15.13 -4.37
CA THR A 204 -0.63 -16.43 -4.95
C THR A 204 -1.96 -16.35 -5.71
N CYS A 205 -2.98 -15.68 -5.15
CA CYS A 205 -4.25 -15.49 -5.85
C CYS A 205 -4.07 -14.69 -7.15
N ALA A 206 -3.26 -13.61 -7.12
CA ALA A 206 -2.98 -12.81 -8.30
C ALA A 206 -2.24 -13.61 -9.39
N LEU A 207 -1.26 -14.43 -9.01
CA LEU A 207 -0.55 -15.33 -9.93
C LEU A 207 -1.48 -16.39 -10.51
N THR A 208 -2.30 -17.05 -9.69
CA THR A 208 -3.26 -18.06 -10.16
C THR A 208 -4.27 -17.45 -11.13
N VAL A 209 -4.89 -16.32 -10.78
CA VAL A 209 -5.83 -15.64 -11.69
C VAL A 209 -5.14 -15.19 -12.97
N GLY A 210 -3.92 -14.65 -12.89
CA GLY A 210 -3.15 -14.24 -14.06
C GLY A 210 -2.79 -15.38 -15.01
N VAL A 211 -2.53 -16.58 -14.49
CA VAL A 211 -2.21 -17.79 -15.28
C VAL A 211 -3.46 -18.44 -15.86
N TYR A 212 -4.53 -18.59 -15.05
CA TYR A 212 -5.71 -19.39 -15.42
C TYR A 212 -6.88 -18.58 -15.98
N LEU A 213 -6.80 -17.24 -16.00
CA LEU A 213 -7.76 -16.36 -16.68
C LEU A 213 -7.03 -15.36 -17.62
N PRO A 214 -6.33 -15.84 -18.66
CA PRO A 214 -5.58 -14.99 -19.57
C PRO A 214 -6.45 -13.92 -20.23
N ASN A 215 -7.74 -14.18 -20.48
CA ASN A 215 -8.64 -13.21 -21.10
C ASN A 215 -8.96 -12.02 -20.19
N SER A 216 -8.96 -12.22 -18.87
CA SER A 216 -9.09 -11.09 -17.92
C SER A 216 -7.84 -10.20 -17.97
N MET A 217 -6.67 -10.79 -18.20
CA MET A 217 -5.40 -10.09 -18.33
C MET A 217 -5.22 -9.42 -19.70
N THR A 218 -5.81 -9.93 -20.78
CA THR A 218 -5.67 -9.36 -22.13
C THR A 218 -6.78 -8.37 -22.47
N VAL A 219 -8.03 -8.63 -22.07
CA VAL A 219 -9.19 -7.76 -22.38
C VAL A 219 -9.36 -6.66 -21.33
N ASN A 220 -9.17 -6.99 -20.05
CA ASN A 220 -9.45 -6.07 -18.93
C ASN A 220 -8.27 -5.94 -17.95
N LEU A 221 -7.05 -5.89 -18.50
CA LEU A 221 -5.80 -5.75 -17.76
C LEU A 221 -5.90 -4.70 -16.64
N ARG A 222 -6.43 -3.51 -16.98
CA ARG A 222 -6.54 -2.38 -16.04
C ARG A 222 -7.36 -2.74 -14.81
N SER A 223 -8.50 -3.40 -14.99
CA SER A 223 -9.40 -3.79 -13.90
C SER A 223 -8.71 -4.76 -12.94
N PHE A 224 -7.96 -5.71 -13.48
CA PHE A 224 -7.13 -6.62 -12.68
C PHE A 224 -6.05 -5.86 -11.90
N MET A 225 -5.33 -4.93 -12.56
CA MET A 225 -4.29 -4.12 -11.89
C MET A 225 -4.87 -3.27 -10.74
N PHE A 226 -6.04 -2.64 -10.96
CA PHE A 226 -6.73 -1.88 -9.93
C PHE A 226 -7.25 -2.77 -8.79
N LEU A 227 -7.72 -3.99 -9.10
CA LEU A 227 -8.13 -4.94 -8.08
C LEU A 227 -6.95 -5.37 -7.22
N PHE A 228 -5.83 -5.75 -7.83
CA PHE A 228 -4.60 -6.05 -7.09
C PHE A 228 -4.18 -4.86 -6.22
N GLY A 229 -4.18 -3.65 -6.80
CA GLY A 229 -3.82 -2.42 -6.12
C GLY A 229 -4.70 -2.13 -4.89
N ILE A 230 -6.03 -2.20 -5.00
CA ILE A 230 -6.91 -1.90 -3.87
C ILE A 230 -6.80 -2.96 -2.76
N LEU A 231 -6.61 -4.23 -3.11
CA LEU A 231 -6.37 -5.29 -2.14
C LEU A 231 -5.03 -5.10 -1.43
N PHE A 232 -4.00 -4.69 -2.16
CA PHE A 232 -2.68 -4.34 -1.62
C PHE A 232 -2.75 -3.16 -0.65
N VAL A 233 -3.44 -2.08 -1.03
CA VAL A 233 -3.71 -0.92 -0.17
C VAL A 233 -4.39 -1.35 1.13
N GLU A 234 -5.36 -2.27 1.05
CA GLU A 234 -6.00 -2.83 2.23
C GLU A 234 -5.00 -3.56 3.15
N GLN A 235 -4.08 -4.35 2.58
CA GLN A 235 -3.07 -5.07 3.35
C GLN A 235 -2.10 -4.13 4.07
N VAL A 236 -1.58 -3.12 3.36
CA VAL A 236 -0.63 -2.16 3.94
C VAL A 236 -1.31 -1.34 5.03
N THR A 237 -2.48 -0.76 4.74
CA THR A 237 -3.17 0.09 5.72
C THR A 237 -3.69 -0.70 6.91
N ALA A 238 -4.05 -1.97 6.74
CA ALA A 238 -4.36 -2.86 7.86
C ALA A 238 -3.15 -3.14 8.76
N LEU A 239 -1.99 -3.38 8.15
CA LEU A 239 -0.75 -3.62 8.87
C LEU A 239 -0.31 -2.37 9.65
N MET A 240 -0.41 -1.20 9.02
CA MET A 240 -0.10 0.08 9.67
C MET A 240 -1.12 0.41 10.78
N LEU A 241 -2.40 0.12 10.56
CA LEU A 241 -3.41 0.27 11.61
C LEU A 241 -3.09 -0.61 12.83
N ALA A 242 -2.75 -1.88 12.60
CA ALA A 242 -2.35 -2.81 13.66
C ALA A 242 -1.10 -2.32 14.40
N HIS A 243 -0.11 -1.80 13.67
CA HIS A 243 1.09 -1.19 14.24
C HIS A 243 0.75 -0.02 15.18
N MET A 244 -0.02 0.95 14.71
CA MET A 244 -0.38 2.15 15.49
C MET A 244 -1.29 1.85 16.69
N THR A 245 -2.17 0.85 16.58
CA THR A 245 -3.05 0.44 17.68
C THR A 245 -2.40 -0.60 18.59
N LEU A 246 -1.14 -0.99 18.33
CA LEU A 246 -0.41 -2.02 19.07
C LEU A 246 -1.18 -3.35 19.16
N CYS A 247 -1.95 -3.66 18.11
CA CYS A 247 -2.77 -4.85 18.02
C CYS A 247 -2.08 -5.89 17.13
N ASP A 248 -2.29 -7.17 17.43
CA ASP A 248 -1.80 -8.24 16.57
C ASP A 248 -2.52 -8.22 15.22
N MET A 249 -1.75 -8.31 14.15
CA MET A 249 -2.29 -8.47 12.81
C MET A 249 -3.01 -9.82 12.68
N MET A 250 -4.25 -9.80 12.19
CA MET A 250 -4.97 -11.05 11.88
C MET A 250 -4.32 -11.76 10.67
N PRO A 251 -4.04 -13.08 10.75
CA PRO A 251 -3.39 -13.84 9.67
C PRO A 251 -4.18 -13.94 8.37
N MET A 252 -5.50 -13.70 8.39
CA MET A 252 -6.33 -13.67 7.18
C MET A 252 -7.30 -12.49 7.23
N ARG A 253 -7.39 -11.77 6.12
CA ARG A 253 -8.28 -10.61 5.95
C ARG A 253 -9.57 -11.04 5.26
N VAL A 254 -10.71 -10.53 5.73
CA VAL A 254 -12.02 -10.87 5.16
C VAL A 254 -12.12 -10.53 3.67
N ILE A 255 -11.48 -9.41 3.27
CA ILE A 255 -11.48 -8.96 1.88
C ILE A 255 -10.76 -9.95 0.95
N LEU A 256 -9.90 -10.84 1.45
CA LEU A 256 -9.16 -11.82 0.65
C LEU A 256 -9.95 -13.13 0.41
N PHE A 257 -11.03 -13.41 1.14
CA PHE A 257 -11.83 -14.61 0.89
C PHE A 257 -12.39 -14.67 -0.55
N PRO A 258 -12.95 -13.58 -1.11
CA PRO A 258 -13.33 -13.57 -2.52
C PRO A 258 -12.14 -13.77 -3.46
N ALA A 259 -10.94 -13.24 -3.16
CA ALA A 259 -9.74 -13.48 -3.98
C ALA A 259 -9.37 -14.96 -4.03
N VAL A 260 -9.38 -15.64 -2.87
CA VAL A 260 -9.12 -17.09 -2.77
C VAL A 260 -10.17 -17.87 -3.53
N LEU A 261 -11.45 -17.52 -3.40
CA LEU A 261 -12.53 -18.18 -4.13
C LEU A 261 -12.36 -18.02 -5.64
N VAL A 262 -12.08 -16.79 -6.12
CA VAL A 262 -11.85 -16.53 -7.55
C VAL A 262 -10.63 -17.31 -8.05
N ALA A 263 -9.54 -17.37 -7.29
CA ALA A 263 -8.36 -18.14 -7.65
C ALA A 263 -8.66 -19.65 -7.76
N ILE A 264 -9.41 -20.22 -6.81
CA ILE A 264 -9.82 -21.63 -6.85
C ILE A 264 -10.75 -21.88 -8.05
N CYS A 265 -11.75 -21.03 -8.27
CA CYS A 265 -12.67 -21.18 -9.41
C CYS A 265 -11.94 -21.04 -10.76
N SER A 266 -10.92 -20.17 -10.84
CA SER A 266 -10.06 -20.03 -12.02
C SER A 266 -9.25 -21.31 -12.26
N TYR A 267 -8.58 -21.82 -11.21
CA TYR A 267 -7.79 -23.05 -11.28
C TYR A 267 -8.63 -24.28 -11.69
N CYS A 268 -9.84 -24.39 -11.15
CA CYS A 268 -10.77 -25.48 -11.47
C CYS A 268 -11.47 -25.33 -12.84
N GLY A 269 -11.21 -24.26 -13.59
CA GLY A 269 -11.86 -24.01 -14.88
C GLY A 269 -13.37 -23.74 -14.77
N LEU A 270 -13.85 -23.29 -13.61
CA LEU A 270 -15.27 -22.97 -13.38
C LEU A 270 -15.66 -21.59 -13.90
N LEU A 271 -14.67 -20.71 -14.10
CA LEU A 271 -14.85 -19.40 -14.71
C LEU A 271 -14.62 -19.52 -16.22
N SER A 272 -15.54 -18.98 -16.99
CA SER A 272 -15.42 -18.94 -18.45
C SER A 272 -14.37 -17.91 -18.84
N ASP A 273 -13.40 -18.33 -19.64
CA ASP A 273 -12.53 -17.43 -20.40
C ASP A 273 -13.25 -16.85 -21.63
N ASN A 274 -14.29 -17.49 -22.13
CA ASN A 274 -15.04 -16.99 -23.28
C ASN A 274 -15.92 -15.82 -22.87
N VAL A 275 -15.78 -14.70 -23.60
CA VAL A 275 -16.59 -13.48 -23.49
C VAL A 275 -18.01 -13.77 -23.99
N ASP A 276 -18.74 -14.64 -23.30
CA ASP A 276 -20.18 -14.73 -23.47
C ASP A 276 -20.81 -13.56 -22.68
N PRO A 277 -21.42 -12.56 -23.34
CA PRO A 277 -22.04 -11.44 -22.67
C PRO A 277 -23.14 -11.86 -21.70
N THR A 278 -23.71 -13.05 -21.87
CA THR A 278 -24.85 -13.55 -21.07
C THR A 278 -24.43 -14.37 -19.84
N SER A 279 -23.19 -14.88 -19.79
CA SER A 279 -22.71 -15.67 -18.65
C SER A 279 -22.30 -14.77 -17.47
N TRP A 280 -22.88 -15.03 -16.29
CA TRP A 280 -22.47 -14.38 -15.04
C TRP A 280 -21.16 -14.95 -14.47
N LEU A 281 -20.74 -16.12 -14.96
CA LEU A 281 -19.48 -16.80 -14.58
C LEU A 281 -18.32 -16.45 -15.52
N ASP A 282 -18.44 -15.37 -16.27
CA ASP A 282 -17.35 -14.79 -17.04
C ASP A 282 -16.29 -14.21 -16.09
N GLY A 283 -15.03 -14.63 -16.25
CA GLY A 283 -13.93 -14.25 -15.35
C GLY A 283 -13.72 -12.73 -15.27
N THR A 284 -13.88 -12.03 -16.39
CA THR A 284 -13.79 -10.57 -16.45
C THR A 284 -14.86 -9.89 -15.60
N LYS A 285 -16.12 -10.30 -15.73
CA LYS A 285 -17.24 -9.75 -14.93
C LYS A 285 -17.02 -10.01 -13.45
N VAL A 286 -16.54 -11.20 -13.08
CA VAL A 286 -16.25 -11.55 -11.69
C VAL A 286 -15.16 -10.64 -11.12
N VAL A 287 -14.06 -10.41 -11.85
CA VAL A 287 -13.00 -9.47 -11.45
C VAL A 287 -13.54 -8.04 -11.29
N LEU A 288 -14.39 -7.57 -12.20
CA LEU A 288 -15.01 -6.24 -12.13
C LEU A 288 -15.97 -6.10 -10.94
N MET A 289 -16.83 -7.08 -10.70
CA MET A 289 -17.72 -7.10 -9.54
C MET A 289 -16.91 -7.08 -8.24
N TYR A 290 -15.84 -7.86 -8.18
CA TYR A 290 -14.97 -7.89 -7.02
C TYR A 290 -14.23 -6.56 -6.83
N LEU A 291 -13.75 -5.92 -7.91
CA LEU A 291 -13.17 -4.59 -7.84
C LEU A 291 -14.16 -3.57 -7.27
N GLY A 292 -15.41 -3.56 -7.74
CA GLY A 292 -16.46 -2.68 -7.21
C GLY A 292 -16.72 -2.91 -5.72
N PHE A 293 -16.81 -4.18 -5.31
CA PHE A 293 -16.92 -4.55 -3.90
C PHE A 293 -15.72 -4.07 -3.08
N ALA A 294 -14.49 -4.33 -3.55
CA ALA A 294 -13.26 -3.98 -2.85
C ALA A 294 -13.09 -2.46 -2.69
N LEU A 295 -13.38 -1.69 -3.74
CA LEU A 295 -13.39 -0.22 -3.68
C LEU A 295 -14.38 0.31 -2.65
N THR A 296 -15.60 -0.24 -2.65
CA THR A 296 -16.65 0.16 -1.70
C THR A 296 -16.26 -0.19 -0.27
N PHE A 297 -15.75 -1.40 -0.05
CA PHE A 297 -15.32 -1.89 1.26
C PHE A 297 -14.16 -1.06 1.82
N VAL A 298 -13.10 -0.86 1.02
CA VAL A 298 -11.91 -0.09 1.45
C VAL A 298 -12.27 1.38 1.64
N GLY A 299 -13.08 1.98 0.76
CA GLY A 299 -13.55 3.35 0.90
C GLY A 299 -14.35 3.56 2.19
N PHE A 300 -15.29 2.66 2.49
CA PHE A 300 -16.04 2.71 3.74
C PHE A 300 -15.13 2.55 4.97
N LYS A 301 -14.20 1.58 4.92
CA LYS A 301 -13.21 1.35 5.98
C LYS A 301 -12.36 2.60 6.25
N PHE A 302 -11.90 3.31 5.22
CA PHE A 302 -11.14 4.54 5.38
C PHE A 302 -11.96 5.64 6.06
N ILE A 303 -13.21 5.84 5.66
CA ILE A 303 -14.08 6.84 6.30
C ILE A 303 -14.23 6.54 7.79
N VAL A 304 -14.50 5.28 8.16
CA VAL A 304 -14.68 4.87 9.56
C VAL A 304 -13.37 5.04 10.34
N VAL A 305 -12.26 4.47 9.86
CA VAL A 305 -10.96 4.51 10.56
C VAL A 305 -10.46 5.94 10.74
N ILE A 306 -10.55 6.78 9.71
CA ILE A 306 -10.14 8.19 9.81
C ILE A 306 -11.05 8.93 10.80
N SER A 307 -12.35 8.68 10.78
CA SER A 307 -13.29 9.28 11.74
C SER A 307 -12.95 8.89 13.18
N GLU A 308 -12.70 7.60 13.44
CA GLU A 308 -12.36 7.11 14.78
C GLU A 308 -11.02 7.67 15.29
N ILE A 309 -10.00 7.70 14.43
CA ILE A 309 -8.69 8.27 14.79
C ILE A 309 -8.82 9.76 15.10
N THR A 310 -9.51 10.52 14.24
CA THR A 310 -9.70 11.97 14.43
C THR A 310 -10.52 12.29 15.68
N GLU A 311 -11.53 11.48 15.99
CA GLU A 311 -12.31 11.59 17.23
C GLU A 311 -11.50 11.25 18.47
N CYS A 312 -10.74 10.14 18.44
CA CYS A 312 -9.89 9.72 19.56
C CYS A 312 -8.77 10.74 19.87
N LEU A 313 -8.17 11.32 18.83
CA LEU A 313 -7.09 12.30 18.97
C LEU A 313 -7.60 13.74 19.18
N GLY A 314 -8.90 14.00 18.98
CA GLY A 314 -9.45 15.34 19.08
C GLY A 314 -8.88 16.31 18.04
N ILE A 315 -8.57 15.81 16.84
CA ILE A 315 -8.03 16.58 15.71
C ILE A 315 -8.99 16.55 14.53
N TYR A 316 -8.84 17.47 13.58
CA TYR A 316 -9.54 17.41 12.31
C TYR A 316 -8.66 16.72 11.27
N CYS A 317 -9.30 16.00 10.33
CA CYS A 317 -8.57 15.47 9.18
C CYS A 317 -8.01 16.64 8.36
N PHE A 318 -6.71 16.61 8.06
CA PHE A 318 -5.96 17.66 7.34
C PHE A 318 -5.89 19.04 8.01
N ASP A 319 -6.18 19.16 9.31
CA ASP A 319 -5.92 20.39 10.07
C ASP A 319 -5.15 20.06 11.36
N ILE A 320 -3.93 20.62 11.42
CA ILE A 320 -2.93 20.39 12.46
C ILE A 320 -3.10 21.39 13.63
N MET A 321 -3.69 22.55 13.37
CA MET A 321 -3.63 23.71 14.27
C MET A 321 -4.87 23.78 15.17
N THR A 322 -6.01 23.30 14.71
CA THR A 322 -7.28 23.43 15.42
C THR A 322 -7.56 22.19 16.27
N LYS A 323 -7.55 22.34 17.60
CA LYS A 323 -8.09 21.28 18.48
C LYS A 323 -9.60 21.20 18.31
N ARG A 324 -10.12 19.99 18.10
CA ARG A 324 -11.55 19.71 18.09
C ARG A 324 -12.05 19.93 19.52
N GLY A 325 -12.90 20.94 19.73
CA GLY A 325 -13.37 21.30 21.06
C GLY A 325 -14.12 20.15 21.71
N ASP A 326 -13.81 19.85 22.97
CA ASP A 326 -14.53 18.86 23.79
C ASP A 326 -15.99 19.32 24.01
N THR A 327 -16.88 18.93 23.10
CA THR A 327 -18.32 18.89 23.37
C THR A 327 -18.81 17.46 23.23
N VAL A 328 -18.28 16.57 24.07
CA VAL A 328 -18.98 15.33 24.41
C VAL A 328 -19.78 15.60 25.68
N GLU A 329 -21.08 15.90 25.53
CA GLU A 329 -22.01 15.94 26.65
C GLU A 329 -22.19 14.52 27.19
N TYR A 330 -21.44 14.17 28.24
CA TYR A 330 -21.84 13.06 29.10
C TYR A 330 -23.05 13.50 29.93
N VAL A 331 -24.25 13.10 29.50
CA VAL A 331 -25.47 13.26 30.31
C VAL A 331 -25.36 12.35 31.54
N LYS A 332 -24.82 12.86 32.64
CA LYS A 332 -24.93 12.20 33.94
C LYS A 332 -26.37 12.33 34.43
N ILE A 333 -27.19 11.31 34.19
CA ILE A 333 -28.51 11.20 34.82
C ILE A 333 -28.29 10.83 36.29
N LYS A 334 -28.41 11.81 37.18
CA LYS A 334 -28.69 11.58 38.60
C LYS A 334 -30.00 12.29 38.96
N GLY A 335 -31.01 11.50 39.29
CA GLY A 335 -32.23 11.98 39.95
C GLY A 335 -33.04 12.99 39.13
N GLY A 336 -33.64 12.54 38.02
CA GLY A 336 -34.89 13.12 37.48
C GLY A 336 -34.89 14.59 37.02
N LYS A 337 -33.76 15.29 36.94
CA LYS A 337 -33.69 16.64 36.33
C LYS A 337 -32.40 16.80 35.53
N ALA A 338 -32.55 16.92 34.20
CA ALA A 338 -31.45 17.27 33.31
C ALA A 338 -31.04 18.73 33.54
N LYS A 339 -29.75 18.98 33.71
CA LYS A 339 -29.19 20.34 33.73
C LYS A 339 -27.97 20.34 32.82
N ALA A 340 -28.11 20.98 31.65
CA ALA A 340 -26.98 21.24 30.78
C ALA A 340 -26.08 22.29 31.45
N THR A 341 -24.79 21.99 31.58
CA THR A 341 -23.78 22.95 32.03
C THR A 341 -22.65 22.94 31.03
N THR A 342 -22.60 23.98 30.21
CA THR A 342 -21.45 24.30 29.36
C THR A 342 -20.29 24.79 30.23
N LYS A 343 -19.15 24.13 30.14
CA LYS A 343 -17.89 24.61 30.73
C LYS A 343 -17.00 25.06 29.58
N ALA A 344 -16.95 26.36 29.35
CA ALA A 344 -16.01 26.93 28.39
C ALA A 344 -14.58 26.67 28.88
N ALA A 345 -13.74 26.10 28.01
CA ALA A 345 -12.32 25.97 28.26
C ALA A 345 -11.68 27.36 28.22
N SER A 346 -10.92 27.66 29.26
CA SER A 346 -10.25 28.91 29.58
C SER A 346 -9.38 29.47 28.45
N GLY A 347 -9.60 30.73 28.10
CA GLY A 347 -8.65 31.60 27.43
C GLY A 347 -8.88 33.05 27.87
N GLY A 348 -7.87 33.66 28.50
CA GLY A 348 -7.82 35.09 28.81
C GLY A 348 -8.36 35.49 30.18
N ALA A 349 -7.47 35.68 31.14
CA ALA A 349 -7.75 36.50 32.30
C ALA A 349 -7.91 37.96 31.84
N GLU A 350 -9.12 38.51 31.94
CA GLU A 350 -9.34 39.95 31.97
C GLU A 350 -10.27 40.25 33.16
N GLU A 351 -9.67 40.80 34.21
CA GLU A 351 -10.32 41.11 35.48
C GLU A 351 -11.23 42.34 35.31
N LYS A 352 -12.49 42.14 34.90
CA LYS A 352 -13.52 43.18 35.05
C LYS A 352 -14.04 43.21 36.48
N LYS A 353 -13.46 44.14 37.25
CA LYS A 353 -13.96 44.65 38.53
C LYS A 353 -15.46 44.94 38.45
N VAL A 354 -16.29 44.14 39.11
CA VAL A 354 -17.67 44.52 39.44
C VAL A 354 -17.76 44.75 40.94
N THR A 355 -17.96 46.02 41.25
CA THR A 355 -18.11 46.62 42.57
C THR A 355 -19.24 46.01 43.38
N THR A 356 -18.93 45.85 44.67
CA THR A 356 -19.72 45.44 45.82
C THR A 356 -21.12 46.04 45.93
N ARG A 357 -22.10 45.22 46.36
CA ARG A 357 -23.08 45.65 47.37
C ARG A 357 -23.48 44.49 48.28
N LYS A 358 -23.10 44.63 49.56
CA LYS A 358 -23.51 43.80 50.70
C LYS A 358 -25.04 43.79 50.83
N ALA A 359 -25.61 42.60 51.00
CA ALA A 359 -26.87 42.43 51.69
C ALA A 359 -26.66 41.42 52.83
N THR A 360 -26.68 41.97 54.04
CA THR A 360 -26.67 41.32 55.34
C THR A 360 -27.73 40.23 55.47
N ARG A 361 -27.33 39.04 55.92
CA ARG A 361 -28.25 38.10 56.59
C ARG A 361 -27.57 37.51 57.81
N SER A 362 -28.16 37.84 58.96
CA SER A 362 -27.79 37.38 60.30
C SER A 362 -27.99 35.86 60.43
N SER A 363 -27.00 35.16 60.97
CA SER A 363 -27.24 33.87 61.64
C SER A 363 -26.51 33.83 62.98
N SER A 364 -27.31 33.59 64.01
CA SER A 364 -26.96 33.30 65.38
C SER A 364 -26.28 31.93 65.55
N ARG A 365 -25.76 31.71 66.77
CA ARG A 365 -25.05 30.52 67.34
C ARG A 365 -23.52 30.70 67.29
N GLY A 366 -22.80 30.95 68.38
CA GLY A 366 -23.03 30.65 69.78
C GLY A 366 -22.37 29.33 70.16
N ARG A 367 -21.09 29.38 70.54
CA ARG A 367 -20.51 28.50 71.57
C ARG A 367 -19.18 29.04 72.08
N LYS A 368 -19.15 29.38 73.37
CA LYS A 368 -17.96 29.67 74.16
C LYS A 368 -17.23 28.38 74.52
N ARG A 369 -15.92 28.54 74.72
CA ARG A 369 -14.96 27.61 75.31
C ARG A 369 -15.43 27.03 76.64
N ALA A 370 -15.18 25.74 76.86
CA ALA A 370 -14.49 25.13 77.99
C ALA A 370 -14.52 23.61 77.77
#